data_AF-A0A0C2UR72-F1
#
_entry.id   AF-A0A0C2UR72-F1
#
_cell.length_a   1.000
_cell.length_b   1.000
_cell.length_c   1.000
_cell.angle_alpha   90.00
_cell.angle_beta   90.00
_cell.angle_gamma   90.00
#
_symmetry.space_group_name_H-M   'P 1'
#
loop_
_entity.id
_entity.type
_entity.pdbx_description
1 polymer ?
#
loop_
_entity_poly.entity_id
_entity_poly.type
_entity_poly.pdbx_seq_one_letter_code
_entity_poly.pdbx_strand_id
1 'polypeptide(L)' 'MTIKAHAKINTFLKITGHKNGYHTLLSRFVKVDTLYDTLSFIPANCDAFTIEGCGDIPT' A
#
# COMPACT_ATOMS: atom_id res chain seq x y z
N MET A 1 1.54 13.02 -15.32
CA MET A 1 1.20 13.49 -13.95
C MET A 1 1.71 12.44 -12.98
N THR A 2 2.27 12.88 -11.86
CA THR A 2 2.89 11.98 -10.88
C THR A 2 2.18 12.14 -9.54
N ILE A 3 1.83 11.02 -8.91
CA ILE A 3 1.05 10.95 -7.67
C ILE A 3 1.95 10.39 -6.57
N LYS A 4 1.88 10.97 -5.36
CA LYS A 4 2.54 10.43 -4.16
C LYS A 4 1.57 9.50 -3.42
N ALA A 5 1.90 8.21 -3.37
CA ALA A 5 1.17 7.21 -2.60
C ALA A 5 1.81 7.05 -1.23
N HIS A 6 1.32 7.81 -0.25
CA HIS A 6 1.88 7.82 1.10
C HIS A 6 1.62 6.52 1.86
N ALA A 7 2.64 6.06 2.59
CA ALA A 7 2.53 4.95 3.50
C ALA A 7 1.58 5.29 4.67
N LYS A 8 1.03 4.23 5.28
CA LYS A 8 0.26 4.35 6.52
C LYS A 8 0.86 3.46 7.60
N ILE A 9 0.61 3.84 8.85
CA ILE A 9 0.79 2.98 10.01
C ILE A 9 -0.53 2.81 10.74
N ASN A 10 -0.67 1.69 11.43
CA ASN A 10 -1.78 1.43 12.34
C ASN A 10 -1.29 1.69 13.76
N THR A 11 -1.63 2.82 14.37
CA THR A 11 -1.24 3.11 15.77
C THR A 11 -2.11 2.36 16.77
N PHE A 12 -3.24 1.84 16.30
CA PHE A 12 -4.15 0.99 17.05
C PHE A 12 -4.76 -0.04 16.11
N LEU A 13 -4.82 -1.30 16.53
CA LEU A 13 -5.50 -2.37 15.81
C LEU A 13 -6.10 -3.36 16.82
N LYS A 14 -7.41 -3.57 16.70
CA LYS A 14 -8.17 -4.50 17.54
C LYS A 14 -9.08 -5.34 16.67
N ILE A 15 -9.03 -6.66 16.86
CA ILE A 15 -10.01 -7.57 16.29
C ILE A 15 -11.27 -7.52 17.16
N THR A 16 -12.42 -7.30 16.53
CA THR A 16 -13.72 -7.17 17.21
C THR A 16 -14.70 -8.28 16.86
N GLY A 17 -14.39 -9.11 15.86
CA GLY A 17 -15.23 -10.24 15.48
C GLY A 17 -14.65 -11.03 14.32
N HIS A 18 -15.43 -12.00 13.83
CA HIS A 18 -15.11 -12.79 12.65
C HIS A 18 -16.39 -13.12 11.87
N LYS A 19 -16.36 -12.94 10.54
CA LYS A 19 -17.48 -13.23 9.65
C LYS A 19 -16.96 -13.64 8.27
N ASN A 20 -17.53 -14.69 7.69
CA ASN A 20 -17.25 -15.16 6.33
C ASN A 20 -15.75 -15.38 6.04
N GLY A 21 -14.99 -15.89 7.02
CA GLY A 21 -13.55 -16.16 6.88
C GLY A 21 -12.64 -14.95 7.14
N TYR A 22 -13.19 -13.81 7.57
CA TYR A 22 -12.41 -12.59 7.83
C TYR A 22 -12.63 -12.07 9.25
N HIS A 23 -11.60 -11.45 9.81
CA HIS A 23 -11.69 -10.71 11.07
C HIS A 23 -12.27 -9.31 10.86
N THR A 24 -13.22 -8.92 11.70
CA THR A 24 -13.64 -7.52 11.80
C THR A 24 -12.58 -6.77 12.59
N LEU A 25 -12.06 -5.68 12.01
CA LEU A 25 -11.01 -4.85 12.63
C LEU A 25 -11.56 -3.48 13.01
N LEU A 26 -11.27 -3.05 14.23
CA LEU A 26 -11.32 -1.66 14.65
C LEU A 26 -9.88 -1.13 14.68
N SER A 27 -9.58 -0.09 13.91
CA SER A 27 -8.20 0.39 13.76
C SER A 27 -8.13 1.90 13.55
N ARG A 28 -6.99 2.50 13.88
CA ARG A 28 -6.66 3.89 13.56
C ARG A 28 -5.45 3.93 12.63
N PHE A 29 -5.67 4.46 11.43
CA PHE A 29 -4.63 4.70 10.45
C PHE A 29 -4.08 6.11 10.58
N VAL A 30 -2.76 6.24 10.48
CA VAL A 30 -2.06 7.53 10.38
C VAL A 30 -1.22 7.52 9.11
N LYS A 31 -1.34 8.58 8.32
CA LYS A 31 -0.54 8.79 7.10
C LYS A 31 0.88 9.21 7.50
N VAL A 32 1.90 8.62 6.88
CA VAL A 32 3.30 9.03 7.03
C VAL A 32 3.67 9.93 5.86
N ASP A 33 3.83 11.22 6.13
CA ASP A 33 4.04 12.21 5.06
C ASP A 33 5.41 12.10 4.38
N THR A 34 6.41 11.55 5.06
CA THR A 34 7.79 11.45 4.56
C THR A 34 8.10 10.16 3.81
N LEU A 35 7.19 9.17 3.85
CA LEU A 35 7.39 7.86 3.22
C LEU A 35 6.27 7.61 2.21
N TYR A 36 6.63 7.51 0.94
CA TYR A 36 5.68 7.33 -0.14
C TYR A 36 6.32 6.70 -1.37
N ASP A 37 5.51 5.97 -2.12
CA ASP A 37 5.84 5.57 -3.48
C ASP A 37 5.43 6.67 -4.46
N THR A 38 6.08 6.69 -5.62
CA THR A 38 5.77 7.63 -6.70
C THR A 38 5.12 6.88 -7.85
N LEU A 39 3.87 7.21 -8.16
CA LEU A 39 3.08 6.55 -9.19
C LEU A 39 2.92 7.47 -10.40
N SER A 40 3.16 6.94 -11.59
CA SER A 40 2.92 7.63 -12.86
C SER A 40 2.19 6.70 -13.83
N PHE A 41 1.19 7.23 -14.52
CA PHE A 41 0.50 6.53 -15.60
C PHE A 41 1.01 7.09 -16.93
N ILE A 42 1.69 6.25 -17.71
CA ILE A 42 2.22 6.59 -19.02
C ILE A 42 1.67 5.60 -20.06
N PRO A 43 1.36 6.04 -21.28
CA PRO A 43 1.06 5.12 -22.37
C PRO A 43 2.26 4.19 -22.59
N ALA A 44 2.02 2.88 -22.56
CA ALA A 44 3.04 1.87 -22.76
C ALA A 44 2.44 0.68 -23.51
N ASN A 45 3.24 0.08 -24.40
CA ASN A 45 2.96 -1.25 -24.95
C ASN A 45 3.75 -2.25 -24.13
N CYS A 46 3.12 -2.83 -23.11
CA CYS A 46 3.74 -3.79 -22.22
C CYS A 46 2.70 -4.81 -21.73
N ASP A 47 3.12 -6.06 -21.57
CA ASP A 47 2.23 -7.16 -21.16
C ASP A 47 2.06 -7.25 -19.63
N ALA A 48 2.87 -6.51 -18.86
CA ALA A 48 2.90 -6.57 -17.41
C ALA A 48 3.14 -5.21 -16.75
N PHE A 49 2.75 -5.10 -15.47
CA PHE A 49 3.04 -3.96 -14.62
C PHE A 49 4.51 -3.98 -14.18
N THR A 50 5.17 -2.81 -14.20
CA THR A 50 6.58 -2.66 -13.80
C THR A 50 6.66 -1.99 -12.43
N ILE A 51 7.45 -2.57 -11.52
CA ILE A 51 7.80 -1.97 -10.22
C ILE A 51 9.30 -1.72 -10.22
N GLU A 52 9.69 -0.46 -10.04
CA GLU A 52 11.09 -0.05 -9.95
C GLU A 52 11.50 0.15 -8.49
N GLY A 53 12.79 -0.04 -8.18
CA GLY A 53 13.33 0.20 -6.83
C GLY A 53 13.18 -0.95 -5.82
N CYS A 54 12.65 -2.10 -6.24
CA CYS A 54 12.52 -3.32 -5.40
C CYS A 54 13.56 -4.41 -5.71
N GLY A 55 14.65 -4.09 -6.43
CA GLY A 55 15.62 -5.09 -6.91
C GLY A 55 16.36 -5.87 -5.82
N ASP A 56 16.45 -5.32 -4.61
CA ASP A 56 17.12 -5.97 -3.47
C ASP A 56 16.18 -6.80 -2.59
N ILE A 57 14.90 -6.88 -2.93
CA ILE A 57 13.91 -7.66 -2.17
C ILE A 57 13.92 -9.10 -2.69
N PRO A 58 14.21 -10.11 -1.84
CA PRO A 58 14.14 -11.51 -2.25
C PRO A 58 12.73 -11.85 -2.74
N THR A 59 12.66 -12.49 -3.90
CA THR A 59 11.44 -13.07 -4.48
C THR A 59 11.06 -14.37 -3.82
#